data_AF-A0A3D3X4J3-F1
#
_entry.id   AF-A0A3D3X4J3-F1
#
_cell.length_a   1.000
_cell.length_b   1.000
_cell.length_c   1.000
_cell.angle_alpha   90.00
_cell.angle_beta   90.00
_cell.angle_gamma   90.00
#
_symmetry.space_group_name_H-M   'P 1'
#
loop_
_entity.id
_entity.type
_entity.pdbx_description
1 polymer ?
#
loop_
_entity_poly.entity_id
_entity_poly.type
_entity_poly.pdbx_seq_one_letter_code
_entity_poly.pdbx_strand_id
1 'polypeptide(L)'
;EDIRRDIWKKLLGNISMSALSGLTDLSSATVNAVPELKAISLKAMEEALDVSQACGIGLERESVITGMAMISKPGGTGDNKSSLCVDLLNGRKTEVDFIYGSVIQIAEEKQIPTPTLKVLHGLVKGVEARNERVL
;
A
#
# COMPACT_ATOMS: atom_id res chain seq x y z
N GLU A 1 12.94 7.50 20.53
CA GLU A 1 12.16 7.27 19.30
C GLU A 1 11.86 5.78 19.16
N ASP A 2 10.66 5.43 18.73
CA ASP A 2 10.28 4.03 18.47
C ASP A 2 10.39 3.76 16.97
N ILE A 3 11.56 3.27 16.54
CA ILE A 3 11.88 2.96 15.14
C ILE A 3 10.81 2.07 14.50
N ARG A 4 10.21 1.14 15.27
CA ARG A 4 9.16 0.26 14.76
C ARG A 4 7.91 1.04 14.39
N ARG A 5 7.55 2.04 15.19
CA ARG A 5 6.40 2.91 14.91
C ARG A 5 6.57 3.66 13.59
N ASP A 6 7.77 4.17 13.32
CA ASP A 6 8.00 4.94 12.08
C ASP A 6 8.09 4.05 10.85
N ILE A 7 8.62 2.82 10.98
CA ILE A 7 8.52 1.79 9.94
C ILE A 7 7.05 1.51 9.59
N TRP A 8 6.20 1.29 10.59
CA TRP A 8 4.78 1.02 10.36
C TRP A 8 4.04 2.20 9.74
N LYS A 9 4.33 3.45 10.16
CA LYS A 9 3.76 4.65 9.51
C LYS A 9 4.10 4.70 8.02
N LYS A 10 5.38 4.46 7.68
CA LYS A 10 5.82 4.46 6.28
C LYS A 10 5.17 3.30 5.49
N LEU A 11 5.06 2.14 6.11
CA LEU A 11 4.45 0.95 5.51
C LEU A 11 2.98 1.19 5.18
N LEU A 12 2.22 1.78 6.11
CA LEU A 12 0.83 2.21 5.88
C LEU A 12 0.76 3.26 4.76
N GLY A 13 1.71 4.20 4.74
CA GLY A 13 2.02 5.11 3.65
C GLY A 13 2.03 4.44 2.28
N ASN A 14 2.77 3.35 2.16
CA ASN A 14 2.93 2.61 0.92
C ASN A 14 1.69 1.76 0.60
N ILE A 15 1.10 1.08 1.57
CA ILE A 15 -0.05 0.17 1.38
C ILE A 15 -1.28 0.87 0.80
N SER A 16 -1.49 2.14 1.16
CA SER A 16 -2.65 2.89 0.69
C SER A 16 -2.64 3.14 -0.83
N MET A 17 -1.48 3.41 -1.42
CA MET A 17 -1.40 3.93 -2.80
C MET A 17 -0.60 3.05 -3.74
N SER A 18 0.43 2.34 -3.27
CA SER A 18 1.44 1.75 -4.17
C SER A 18 0.86 0.75 -5.18
N ALA A 19 0.06 -0.21 -4.73
CA ALA A 19 -0.55 -1.20 -5.61
C ALA A 19 -1.59 -0.55 -6.53
N LEU A 20 -2.44 0.34 -6.01
CA LEU A 20 -3.45 1.03 -6.81
C LEU A 20 -2.81 1.89 -7.90
N SER A 21 -1.78 2.67 -7.55
CA SER A 21 -0.97 3.45 -8.49
C SER A 21 -0.34 2.53 -9.54
N GLY A 22 0.29 1.42 -9.13
CA GLY A 22 0.94 0.48 -10.05
C GLY A 22 -0.01 -0.27 -10.98
N LEU A 23 -1.21 -0.64 -10.51
CA LEU A 23 -2.21 -1.36 -11.29
C LEU A 23 -2.94 -0.46 -12.29
N THR A 24 -3.04 0.85 -12.00
CA THR A 24 -3.82 1.81 -12.80
C THR A 24 -2.97 2.80 -13.59
N ASP A 25 -1.65 2.81 -13.39
CA ASP A 25 -0.73 3.81 -13.93
C ASP A 25 -1.06 5.27 -13.53
N LEU A 26 -1.68 5.44 -12.36
CA LEU A 26 -2.09 6.74 -11.83
C LEU A 26 -1.14 7.25 -10.76
N SER A 27 -1.07 8.57 -10.60
CA SER A 27 -0.42 9.21 -9.44
C SER A 27 -1.24 8.98 -8.17
N SER A 28 -0.62 9.20 -7.01
CA SER A 28 -1.32 9.04 -5.72
C SER A 28 -2.51 10.00 -5.59
N ALA A 29 -2.35 11.25 -6.05
CA ALA A 29 -3.42 12.24 -6.05
C ALA A 29 -4.60 11.80 -6.92
N THR A 30 -4.33 11.24 -8.10
CA THR A 30 -5.38 10.77 -8.99
C THR A 30 -6.07 9.51 -8.44
N VAL A 31 -5.32 8.58 -7.84
CA VAL A 31 -5.91 7.42 -7.12
C VAL A 31 -6.89 7.88 -6.04
N ASN A 32 -6.50 8.88 -5.23
CA ASN A 32 -7.35 9.41 -4.16
C ASN A 32 -8.56 10.21 -4.68
N ALA A 33 -8.49 10.72 -5.91
CA ALA A 33 -9.59 11.44 -6.54
C ALA A 33 -10.67 10.51 -7.12
N VAL A 34 -10.35 9.24 -7.38
CA VAL A 34 -11.32 8.22 -7.83
C VAL A 34 -11.98 7.57 -6.61
N PRO A 35 -13.30 7.78 -6.37
CA PRO A 35 -13.97 7.30 -5.16
C PRO A 35 -13.85 5.79 -4.92
N GLU A 36 -13.93 4.99 -5.98
CA GLU A 36 -13.84 3.53 -5.93
C GLU A 36 -12.44 3.08 -5.50
N LEU A 37 -11.39 3.72 -6.01
CA LEU A 37 -10.01 3.40 -5.64
C LEU A 37 -9.70 3.88 -4.21
N LYS A 38 -10.22 5.06 -3.84
CA LYS A 38 -10.10 5.57 -2.47
C LYS A 38 -10.75 4.63 -1.45
N ALA A 39 -11.91 4.05 -1.76
CA ALA A 39 -12.57 3.08 -0.90
C ALA A 39 -11.71 1.82 -0.69
N ILE A 40 -11.04 1.32 -1.75
CA ILE A 40 -10.12 0.19 -1.66
C ILE A 40 -8.88 0.56 -0.83
N SER A 41 -8.32 1.75 -1.06
CA SER A 41 -7.18 2.28 -0.30
C SER A 41 -7.45 2.31 1.20
N LEU A 42 -8.62 2.83 1.60
CA LEU A 42 -9.02 2.90 3.01
C LEU A 42 -9.17 1.51 3.63
N LYS A 43 -9.80 0.55 2.93
CA LYS A 43 -9.91 -0.84 3.40
C LYS A 43 -8.55 -1.51 3.60
N ALA A 44 -7.63 -1.34 2.64
CA ALA A 44 -6.28 -1.86 2.75
C ALA A 44 -5.53 -1.24 3.94
N MET A 45 -5.70 0.06 4.18
CA MET A 45 -5.12 0.73 5.35
C MET A 45 -5.71 0.24 6.66
N GLU A 46 -7.03 0.04 6.74
CA GLU A 46 -7.71 -0.50 7.92
C GLU A 46 -7.17 -1.89 8.28
N GLU A 47 -7.07 -2.79 7.29
CA GLU A 47 -6.50 -4.12 7.47
C GLU A 47 -5.05 -4.06 8.00
N ALA A 48 -4.20 -3.22 7.41
CA ALA A 48 -2.82 -3.05 7.86
C ALA A 48 -2.72 -2.41 9.25
N LEU A 49 -3.63 -1.50 9.60
CA LEU A 49 -3.68 -0.88 10.91
C LEU A 49 -4.05 -1.90 11.99
N ASP A 50 -5.06 -2.74 11.74
CA ASP A 50 -5.47 -3.79 12.68
C ASP A 50 -4.31 -4.75 12.97
N VAL A 51 -3.51 -5.10 11.95
CA VAL A 51 -2.28 -5.88 12.12
C VAL A 51 -1.24 -5.12 12.98
N SER A 52 -1.06 -3.82 12.75
CA SER A 52 -0.12 -3.01 13.53
C SER A 52 -0.53 -2.92 15.01
N GLN A 53 -1.83 -2.83 15.30
CA GLN A 53 -2.37 -2.81 16.66
C GLN A 53 -2.12 -4.13 17.38
N ALA A 54 -2.32 -5.26 16.69
CA ALA A 54 -2.01 -6.57 17.23
C ALA A 54 -0.50 -6.83 17.41
N CYS A 55 0.36 -6.01 16.80
CA CYS A 55 1.80 -5.96 17.07
C CYS A 55 2.16 -5.06 18.26
N GLY A 56 1.18 -4.43 18.92
CA GLY A 56 1.41 -3.48 20.01
C GLY A 56 1.98 -2.14 19.54
N ILE A 57 1.78 -1.76 18.28
CA ILE A 57 2.27 -0.49 17.73
C ILE A 57 1.17 0.56 17.88
N GLY A 58 1.43 1.58 18.70
CA GLY A 58 0.48 2.67 19.00
C GLY A 58 0.29 3.66 17.84
N LEU A 59 -0.34 3.22 16.76
CA LEU A 59 -0.77 4.08 15.67
C LEU A 59 -2.25 4.41 15.79
N GLU A 60 -2.52 5.70 15.94
CA GLU A 60 -3.88 6.22 15.98
C GLU A 60 -4.48 6.25 14.58
N ARG A 61 -5.65 5.61 14.43
CA ARG A 61 -6.35 5.47 13.15
C ARG A 61 -6.53 6.81 12.44
N GLU A 62 -7.06 7.80 13.17
CA GLU A 62 -7.35 9.13 12.63
C GLU A 62 -6.08 9.86 12.18
N SER A 63 -4.98 9.71 12.92
CA SER A 63 -3.69 10.31 12.56
C SER A 63 -3.12 9.70 11.28
N VAL A 64 -3.24 8.39 11.11
CA VAL A 64 -2.79 7.68 9.90
C VAL A 64 -3.61 8.10 8.68
N ILE A 65 -4.93 8.11 8.80
CA ILE A 65 -5.84 8.52 7.70
C ILE A 65 -5.58 9.99 7.31
N THR A 66 -5.47 10.87 8.30
CA THR A 66 -5.21 12.30 8.07
C THR A 66 -3.84 12.51 7.42
N GLY A 67 -2.80 11.85 7.93
CA GLY A 67 -1.46 11.91 7.34
C GLY A 67 -1.46 11.43 5.89
N MET A 68 -2.16 10.35 5.60
CA MET A 68 -2.29 9.82 4.24
C MET A 68 -2.98 10.80 3.29
N ALA A 69 -4.09 11.36 3.74
CA ALA A 69 -4.85 12.33 2.97
C ALA A 69 -4.03 13.58 2.66
N MET A 70 -3.05 13.94 3.51
CA MET A 70 -2.14 15.07 3.30
C MET A 70 -1.03 14.76 2.29
N ILE A 71 -0.36 13.61 2.40
CA ILE A 71 0.75 13.26 1.49
C ILE A 71 0.28 12.93 0.07
N SER A 72 -1.00 12.58 -0.06
CA SER A 72 -1.65 12.24 -1.34
C SER A 72 -2.39 13.42 -1.98
N LYS A 73 -2.19 14.66 -1.52
CA LYS A 73 -2.79 15.85 -2.14
C LYS A 73 -2.03 16.25 -3.41
N PRO A 74 -2.73 16.86 -4.40
CA PRO A 74 -2.07 17.55 -5.50
C PRO A 74 -1.19 18.70 -5.01
N GLY A 75 -0.19 19.08 -5.81
CA GLY A 75 0.75 20.16 -5.51
C GLY A 75 1.97 19.72 -4.72
N GLY A 76 2.37 18.44 -4.83
CA GLY A 76 3.45 17.86 -4.04
C GLY A 76 3.69 16.39 -4.35
N THR A 77 4.05 15.58 -3.35
CA THR A 77 4.34 14.15 -3.52
C THR A 77 3.16 13.35 -4.07
N GLY A 78 1.92 13.83 -3.89
CA GLY A 78 0.73 13.21 -4.44
C GLY A 78 0.72 13.15 -5.97
N ASP A 79 1.38 14.08 -6.66
CA ASP A 79 1.42 14.10 -8.13
C ASP A 79 2.34 13.02 -8.71
N ASN A 80 3.12 12.34 -7.86
CA ASN A 80 4.03 11.29 -8.27
C ASN A 80 3.33 9.92 -8.33
N LYS A 81 3.75 9.12 -9.32
CA LYS A 81 3.54 7.66 -9.31
C LYS A 81 4.39 7.03 -8.21
N SER A 82 3.87 5.96 -7.62
CA SER A 82 4.63 5.23 -6.60
C SER A 82 5.87 4.55 -7.18
N SER A 83 6.86 4.25 -6.34
CA SER A 83 8.03 3.43 -6.69
C SER A 83 7.63 2.11 -7.32
N LEU A 84 6.67 1.40 -6.71
CA LEU A 84 6.07 0.17 -7.23
C LEU A 84 5.53 0.37 -8.66
N CYS A 85 4.78 1.45 -8.91
CA CYS A 85 4.29 1.76 -10.25
C CYS A 85 5.44 1.97 -11.25
N VAL A 86 6.45 2.73 -10.86
CA VAL A 86 7.62 2.98 -11.71
C VAL A 86 8.37 1.68 -12.01
N ASP A 87 8.49 0.76 -11.05
CA ASP A 87 9.09 -0.56 -11.28
C ASP A 87 8.27 -1.40 -12.27
N LEU A 88 6.95 -1.45 -12.10
CA LEU A 88 6.06 -2.17 -13.03
C LEU A 88 6.14 -1.62 -14.46
N LEU A 89 6.16 -0.30 -14.64
CA LEU A 89 6.28 0.32 -15.96
C LEU A 89 7.60 0.02 -16.65
N ASN A 90 8.67 -0.17 -15.87
CA ASN A 90 9.99 -0.50 -16.38
C ASN A 90 10.25 -2.01 -16.45
N GLY A 91 9.24 -2.86 -16.23
CA GLY A 91 9.39 -4.32 -16.25
C GLY A 91 10.30 -4.88 -15.16
N ARG A 92 10.51 -4.14 -14.07
CA ARG A 92 11.33 -4.59 -12.94
C ARG A 92 10.47 -5.30 -11.90
N LYS A 93 11.12 -6.18 -11.12
CA LYS A 93 10.53 -6.74 -9.90
C LYS A 93 10.28 -5.61 -8.89
N THR A 94 9.12 -5.65 -8.24
CA THR A 94 8.68 -4.62 -7.30
C THR A 94 8.98 -4.97 -5.85
N GLU A 95 8.73 -4.02 -4.97
CA GLU A 95 8.73 -4.18 -3.51
C GLU A 95 7.42 -4.74 -2.92
N VAL A 96 6.50 -5.27 -3.73
CA VAL A 96 5.16 -5.72 -3.25
C VAL A 96 5.22 -6.78 -2.15
N ASP A 97 6.19 -7.70 -2.21
CA ASP A 97 6.38 -8.76 -1.21
C ASP A 97 6.82 -8.18 0.15
N PHE A 98 7.57 -7.07 0.14
CA PHE A 98 8.03 -6.38 1.36
C PHE A 98 6.97 -5.44 1.92
N ILE A 99 6.13 -4.85 1.06
CA ILE A 99 5.07 -3.95 1.51
C ILE A 99 3.84 -4.73 1.97
N TYR A 100 3.24 -5.51 1.07
CA TYR A 100 1.98 -6.23 1.33
C TYR A 100 2.26 -7.61 1.90
N GLY A 101 3.21 -8.36 1.31
CA GLY A 101 3.51 -9.73 1.72
C GLY A 101 3.93 -9.83 3.19
N SER A 102 4.74 -8.89 3.67
CA SER A 102 5.18 -8.85 5.08
C SER A 102 4.01 -8.60 6.04
N VAL A 103 3.07 -7.70 5.71
CA VAL A 103 1.89 -7.47 6.56
C VAL A 103 0.94 -8.65 6.52
N ILE A 104 0.74 -9.26 5.35
CA ILE A 104 -0.07 -10.47 5.19
C ILE A 104 0.48 -11.61 6.04
N GLN A 105 1.80 -11.85 6.00
CA GLN A 105 2.44 -12.89 6.80
C GLN A 105 2.20 -12.67 8.31
N ILE A 106 2.43 -11.46 8.80
CA ILE A 106 2.20 -11.13 10.22
C ILE A 106 0.71 -11.29 10.57
N ALA A 107 -0.19 -10.92 9.66
CA ALA A 107 -1.62 -11.08 9.86
C ALA A 107 -2.01 -12.55 9.99
N GLU A 108 -1.43 -13.43 9.18
CA GLU A 108 -1.67 -14.88 9.24
C GLU A 108 -1.20 -15.49 10.56
N GLU A 109 0.00 -15.12 11.03
CA GLU A 109 0.53 -15.52 12.34
C GLU A 109 -0.38 -15.08 13.50
N LYS A 110 -1.06 -13.95 13.33
CA LYS A 110 -1.98 -13.36 14.32
C LYS A 110 -3.46 -13.66 14.07
N GLN A 111 -3.77 -14.45 13.05
CA GLN A 111 -5.15 -14.80 12.65
C GLN A 111 -6.05 -13.58 12.34
N ILE A 112 -5.47 -12.55 11.73
CA ILE A 112 -6.17 -11.32 11.34
C ILE A 112 -6.51 -11.38 9.83
N PRO A 113 -7.78 -11.16 9.45
CA PRO A 113 -8.16 -11.18 8.04
C PRO A 113 -7.60 -9.96 7.29
N THR A 114 -6.94 -10.21 6.17
CA THR A 114 -6.39 -9.17 5.27
C THR A 114 -6.79 -9.39 3.80
N PRO A 115 -8.10 -9.57 3.49
CA PRO A 115 -8.54 -9.93 2.15
C PRO A 115 -8.18 -8.88 1.09
N THR A 116 -8.28 -7.59 1.41
CA THR A 116 -7.95 -6.51 0.47
C THR A 116 -6.45 -6.50 0.16
N LEU A 117 -5.59 -6.65 1.19
CA LEU A 117 -4.15 -6.74 0.98
C LEU A 117 -3.77 -7.93 0.12
N LYS A 118 -4.38 -9.10 0.36
CA LYS A 118 -4.14 -10.32 -0.42
C LYS A 118 -4.53 -10.15 -1.89
N VAL A 119 -5.67 -9.52 -2.16
CA VAL A 119 -6.09 -9.22 -3.54
C VAL A 119 -5.12 -8.26 -4.22
N LEU A 120 -4.77 -7.15 -3.57
CA LEU A 120 -3.84 -6.17 -4.14
C LEU A 120 -2.46 -6.77 -4.41
N HIS A 121 -1.93 -7.54 -3.46
CA HIS A 121 -0.67 -8.28 -3.61
C HIS A 121 -0.73 -9.22 -4.82
N GLY A 122 -1.74 -10.08 -4.89
CA GLY A 122 -1.89 -11.05 -5.98
C GLY A 122 -2.04 -10.39 -7.36
N LEU A 123 -2.77 -9.27 -7.46
CA LEU A 123 -2.90 -8.53 -8.71
C LEU A 123 -1.55 -7.95 -9.18
N VAL A 124 -0.76 -7.39 -8.27
CA VAL A 124 0.59 -6.89 -8.61
C VAL A 124 1.49 -8.04 -9.04
N LYS A 125 1.48 -9.19 -8.35
CA LYS A 125 2.22 -10.39 -8.79
C LYS A 125 1.81 -10.83 -10.20
N GLY A 126 0.52 -10.73 -10.54
CA GLY A 126 0.01 -11.01 -11.88
C GLY A 126 0.59 -10.07 -12.95
N VAL A 127 0.75 -8.78 -12.63
CA VAL A 127 1.39 -7.81 -13.52
C VAL A 127 2.89 -8.09 -13.67
N GLU A 128 3.60 -8.41 -12.58
CA GLU A 128 5.01 -8.82 -12.63
C GLU A 128 5.20 -10.03 -13.55
N ALA A 129 4.41 -11.09 -13.37
CA ALA A 129 4.48 -12.30 -14.19
C ALA A 129 4.15 -12.04 -15.68
N ARG A 130 3.25 -11.08 -15.96
CA ARG A 130 2.98 -10.65 -17.34
C ARG A 130 4.21 -9.99 -17.96
N ASN A 131 4.88 -9.11 -17.22
CA ASN A 131 6.05 -8.38 -17.72
C ASN A 131 7.25 -9.32 -17.97
N GLU A 132 7.46 -10.33 -17.12
CA GLU A 132 8.51 -11.34 -17.30
C GLU A 132 8.34 -12.19 -18.57
N ARG A 133 7.11 -12.42 -19.02
CA ARG A 133 6.80 -13.21 -20.24
C ARG A 133 7.05 -12.46 -21.54
N VAL A 134 7.25 -11.14 -21.48
CA VAL A 134 7.44 -10.27 -22.66
C VAL A 134 8.94 -10.02 -22.93
N LEU A 135 9.83 -10.50 -22.05
CA LEU A 135 11.28 -10.53 -22.22
C LEU A 135 11.76 -11.88 -22.76
#